data_AF-A0A2V2SJ49-F1
#
_entry.id   AF-A0A2V2SJ49-F1
#
_cell.length_a   1.000
_cell.length_b   1.000
_cell.length_c   1.000
_cell.angle_alpha   90.00
_cell.angle_beta   90.00
_cell.angle_gamma   90.00
#
_symmetry.space_group_name_H-M   'P 1'
#
loop_
_entity.id
_entity.type
_entity.pdbx_description
1 polymer ?
#
loop_
_entity_poly.entity_id
_entity_poly.type
_entity_poly.pdbx_seq_one_letter_code
_entity_poly.pdbx_strand_id
1 'polypeptide(L)'
;MCNVTTMKDSELLPAPQINLPGSTPDKWERERSAFSRLLPSLMRTHKGKYVAIHEERVVDFGDDKIALALRVYAKFGYVPIYVSEVTEQPRIVRIPSPRRVQ
;
A
#
# COMPACT_ATOMS: atom_id res chain seq x y z
N MET A 1 -23.11 15.27 -60.84
CA MET A 1 -22.44 14.08 -60.27
C MET A 1 -21.51 14.57 -59.17
N CYS A 2 -21.88 14.38 -57.91
CA CYS A 2 -21.06 14.80 -56.77
C CYS A 2 -20.61 13.52 -56.06
N ASN A 3 -19.32 13.19 -56.15
CA ASN A 3 -18.75 12.03 -55.48
C ASN A 3 -18.45 12.42 -54.03
N VAL A 4 -19.21 11.86 -53.09
CA VAL A 4 -18.88 11.90 -51.66
C VAL A 4 -17.72 10.95 -51.42
N THR A 5 -16.57 11.50 -51.07
CA THR A 5 -15.40 10.76 -50.61
C THR A 5 -15.72 10.09 -49.28
N THR A 6 -15.75 8.75 -49.28
CA THR A 6 -15.86 7.90 -48.09
C THR A 6 -14.74 8.21 -47.09
N MET A 7 -15.10 8.78 -45.93
CA MET A 7 -14.23 8.87 -44.77
C MET A 7 -13.94 7.44 -44.27
N LYS A 8 -12.66 7.11 -44.07
CA LYS A 8 -12.24 5.84 -43.47
C LYS A 8 -12.76 5.76 -42.03
N ASP A 9 -13.58 4.74 -41.81
CA ASP A 9 -14.12 4.32 -40.51
C ASP A 9 -12.97 4.10 -39.52
N SER A 10 -12.97 4.85 -38.42
CA SER A 10 -12.03 4.64 -37.31
C SER A 10 -12.40 3.33 -36.62
N GLU A 11 -11.61 2.29 -36.84
CA GLU A 11 -11.81 0.98 -36.21
C GLU A 11 -11.82 1.11 -34.69
N LEU A 12 -13.01 0.99 -34.10
CA LEU A 12 -13.20 0.92 -32.66
C LEU A 12 -12.65 -0.42 -32.16
N LEU A 13 -11.46 -0.40 -31.54
CA LEU A 13 -10.94 -1.56 -30.83
C LEU A 13 -11.74 -1.76 -29.52
N PRO A 14 -12.22 -2.97 -29.22
CA PRO A 14 -12.88 -3.24 -27.95
C PRO A 14 -11.89 -3.02 -26.80
N ALA A 15 -12.39 -2.52 -25.68
CA ALA A 15 -11.57 -2.37 -24.48
C ALA A 15 -10.93 -3.73 -24.13
N PRO A 16 -9.60 -3.77 -23.88
CA PRO A 16 -8.93 -5.00 -23.51
C PRO A 16 -9.56 -5.55 -22.23
N GLN A 17 -9.95 -6.82 -22.28
CA GLN A 17 -10.45 -7.51 -21.10
C GLN A 17 -9.25 -7.84 -20.20
N ILE A 18 -9.05 -7.04 -19.15
CA ILE A 18 -8.03 -7.30 -18.14
C ILE A 18 -8.55 -8.43 -17.25
N ASN A 19 -8.11 -9.67 -17.50
CA ASN A 19 -8.31 -10.78 -16.58
C ASN A 19 -7.42 -10.56 -15.34
N LEU A 20 -7.91 -9.76 -14.40
CA LEU A 20 -7.29 -9.57 -13.09
C LEU A 20 -7.40 -10.91 -12.33
N PRO A 21 -6.29 -11.61 -12.02
CA PRO A 21 -6.37 -12.76 -11.14
C PRO A 21 -7.02 -12.30 -9.83
N GLY A 22 -8.03 -13.04 -9.38
CA GLY A 22 -8.76 -12.72 -8.15
C GLY A 22 -7.79 -12.43 -7.02
N SER A 23 -7.91 -11.23 -6.45
CA SER A 23 -7.06 -10.72 -5.37
C SER A 23 -7.14 -11.68 -4.17
N THR A 24 -6.25 -12.67 -4.11
CA THR A 24 -5.83 -13.19 -2.81
C THR A 24 -5.37 -11.97 -2.02
N PRO A 25 -5.86 -11.72 -0.80
CA PRO A 25 -5.40 -10.57 -0.04
C PRO A 25 -3.89 -10.70 0.09
N ASP A 26 -3.20 -9.79 -0.61
CA ASP A 26 -1.76 -9.70 -0.60
C ASP A 26 -1.32 -9.68 0.86
N LYS A 27 -0.16 -10.28 1.17
CA LYS A 27 0.41 -10.29 2.53
C LYS A 27 0.29 -8.91 3.23
N TRP A 28 0.43 -7.85 2.45
CA TRP A 28 0.19 -6.47 2.83
C TRP A 28 -1.20 -6.16 3.41
N GLU A 29 -2.28 -6.61 2.75
CA GLU A 29 -3.66 -6.38 3.18
C GLU A 29 -3.93 -7.10 4.51
N ARG A 30 -3.36 -8.30 4.68
CA ARG A 30 -3.45 -9.08 5.93
C ARG A 30 -2.77 -8.34 7.08
N GLU A 31 -1.56 -7.85 6.86
CA GLU A 31 -0.81 -7.10 7.88
C GLU A 31 -1.51 -5.78 8.25
N ARG A 32 -2.05 -5.05 7.28
CA ARG A 32 -2.85 -3.84 7.49
C ARG A 32 -4.13 -4.12 8.30
N SER A 33 -4.83 -5.21 7.98
CA SER A 33 -6.03 -5.64 8.70
C SER A 33 -5.70 -6.06 10.14
N ALA A 34 -4.58 -6.77 10.34
CA ALA A 34 -4.08 -7.11 11.67
C ALA A 34 -3.76 -5.86 12.50
N PHE A 35 -3.08 -4.86 11.92
CA PHE A 35 -2.85 -3.58 12.59
C PHE A 35 -4.16 -2.93 13.03
N SER A 36 -5.15 -2.86 12.14
CA SER A 36 -6.44 -2.23 12.43
C SER A 36 -7.16 -2.92 13.59
N ARG A 37 -7.08 -4.26 13.67
CA ARG A 37 -7.64 -5.04 14.80
C ARG A 37 -6.87 -4.81 16.11
N LEU A 38 -5.55 -4.64 16.04
CA LEU A 38 -4.67 -4.45 17.20
C LEU A 38 -4.59 -2.99 17.66
N LEU A 39 -4.99 -2.04 16.82
CA LEU A 39 -4.89 -0.60 17.06
C LEU A 39 -5.53 -0.15 18.38
N PRO A 40 -6.75 -0.59 18.77
CA PRO A 40 -7.35 -0.17 20.03
C PRO A 40 -6.54 -0.57 21.26
N SER A 41 -5.92 -1.76 21.21
CA SER A 41 -5.04 -2.24 22.29
C SER A 41 -3.71 -1.50 22.30
N LEU A 42 -3.12 -1.27 21.13
CA LEU A 42 -1.87 -0.54 20.98
C LEU A 42 -1.99 0.92 21.41
N MET A 43 -3.13 1.56 21.17
CA MET A 43 -3.42 2.92 21.62
C MET A 43 -3.38 3.07 23.14
N ARG A 44 -3.61 2.00 23.91
CA ARG A 44 -3.55 2.05 25.39
C ARG A 44 -2.12 1.99 25.92
N THR A 45 -1.22 1.31 25.21
CA THR A 45 0.12 0.98 25.72
C THR A 45 1.25 1.74 25.00
N HIS A 46 1.05 2.08 23.73
CA HIS A 46 2.10 2.59 22.83
C HIS A 46 1.65 3.79 21.98
N LYS A 47 0.71 4.61 22.49
CA LYS A 47 0.25 5.83 21.80
C LYS A 47 1.44 6.73 21.43
N GLY A 48 1.49 7.16 20.17
CA GLY A 48 2.56 8.03 19.66
C GLY A 48 3.89 7.33 19.36
N LYS A 49 3.95 5.99 19.49
CA LYS A 49 5.10 5.18 19.05
C LYS A 49 4.82 4.52 17.71
N TYR A 50 5.87 4.12 17.01
CA TYR A 50 5.80 3.26 15.83
C TYR A 50 5.78 1.80 16.24
N VAL A 51 4.98 1.01 15.52
CA VAL A 51 4.94 -0.46 15.66
C VAL A 51 5.24 -1.11 14.32
N ALA A 52 5.94 -2.23 14.38
CA ALA A 52 6.19 -3.09 13.24
C ALA A 52 5.35 -4.36 13.35
N ILE A 53 4.61 -4.67 12.30
CA ILE A 53 3.79 -5.87 12.18
C ILE A 53 4.34 -6.74 11.06
N HIS A 54 4.45 -8.01 11.38
CA HIS A 54 4.85 -9.06 10.46
C HIS A 54 4.04 -10.31 10.78
N GLU A 55 3.54 -11.01 9.75
CA GLU A 55 2.73 -12.23 9.94
C GLU A 55 1.53 -12.02 10.90
N GLU A 56 0.85 -10.87 10.74
CA GLU A 56 -0.31 -10.46 11.56
C GLU A 56 -0.02 -10.22 13.06
N ARG A 57 1.25 -10.10 13.46
CA ARG A 57 1.65 -9.88 14.87
C ARG A 57 2.60 -8.69 15.01
N VAL A 58 2.52 -8.01 16.14
CA VAL A 58 3.48 -6.94 16.50
C VAL A 58 4.81 -7.61 16.87
N VAL A 59 5.86 -7.30 16.12
CA VAL A 59 7.19 -7.88 16.31
C VAL A 59 8.15 -6.96 17.05
N ASP A 60 7.97 -5.64 16.93
CA ASP A 60 8.77 -4.63 17.65
C ASP A 60 8.04 -3.26 17.68
N PHE A 61 8.48 -2.36 18.56
CA PHE A 61 8.01 -0.97 18.66
C PHE A 61 9.17 0.01 18.90
N GLY A 62 8.97 1.30 18.61
CA GLY A 62 10.00 2.32 18.80
C GLY A 62 9.52 3.73 18.50
N ASP A 63 10.35 4.72 18.83
CA ASP A 63 10.01 6.13 18.64
C ASP A 63 10.40 6.65 17.24
N ASP A 64 11.28 5.94 16.53
CA ASP A 64 11.69 6.25 15.15
C ASP A 64 11.31 5.13 14.18
N LYS A 65 10.62 5.50 13.10
CA LYS A 65 10.11 4.57 12.09
C LYS A 65 11.23 3.83 11.36
N ILE A 66 12.30 4.52 10.98
CA ILE A 66 13.36 3.97 10.14
C ILE A 66 14.24 3.04 10.97
N ALA A 67 14.65 3.48 12.16
CA ALA A 67 15.40 2.68 13.10
C ALA A 67 14.65 1.39 13.47
N LEU A 68 13.34 1.48 13.71
CA LEU A 68 12.48 0.31 13.95
C LEU A 68 12.51 -0.65 12.75
N ALA A 69 12.27 -0.15 11.54
CA ALA A 69 12.28 -0.99 10.33
C ALA A 69 13.64 -1.68 10.13
N LEU A 70 14.75 -0.95 10.30
CA LEU A 70 16.11 -1.49 10.19
C LEU A 70 16.38 -2.60 11.21
N ARG A 71 15.94 -2.44 12.47
CA ARG A 71 16.07 -3.50 13.48
C ARG A 71 15.29 -4.75 13.11
N VAL A 72 14.06 -4.58 12.59
CA VAL A 72 13.22 -5.70 12.17
C VAL A 72 13.85 -6.40 10.96
N TYR A 73 14.37 -5.65 9.98
CA TYR A 73 15.11 -6.23 8.86
C TYR A 73 16.37 -6.97 9.29
N ALA A 74 17.11 -6.46 10.28
CA ALA A 74 18.28 -7.14 10.82
C ALA A 74 17.91 -8.48 11.50
N LYS A 75 16.70 -8.59 12.07
CA LYS A 75 16.24 -9.78 12.78
C LYS A 75 15.56 -10.82 11.89
N PHE A 76 14.78 -10.39 10.91
CA PHE A 76 13.93 -11.26 10.08
C PHE A 76 14.37 -11.32 8.60
N GLY A 77 15.38 -10.55 8.22
CA GLY A 77 15.79 -10.38 6.83
C GLY A 77 14.92 -9.35 6.09
N TYR A 78 15.20 -9.15 4.80
CA TYR A 78 14.48 -8.18 3.96
C TYR A 78 13.11 -8.72 3.50
N VAL A 79 12.18 -8.83 4.45
CA VAL A 79 10.82 -9.32 4.25
C VAL A 79 9.81 -8.18 4.29
N PRO A 80 8.66 -8.27 3.58
CA PRO A 80 7.60 -7.28 3.73
C PRO A 80 7.15 -7.17 5.19
N ILE A 81 7.17 -5.94 5.70
CA ILE A 81 6.72 -5.58 7.05
C ILE A 81 5.84 -4.33 6.97
N TYR A 82 4.83 -4.27 7.82
CA TYR A 82 3.98 -3.10 7.96
C TYR A 82 4.43 -2.26 9.16
N VAL A 83 4.84 -1.01 8.91
CA VAL A 83 5.27 -0.07 9.96
C VAL A 83 4.40 1.17 9.95
N SER A 84 3.68 1.39 11.05
CA SER A 84 2.81 2.56 11.23
C SER A 84 2.92 3.12 12.64
N GLU A 85 2.64 4.42 12.76
CA GLU A 85 2.48 5.09 14.03
C GLU A 85 1.15 4.69 14.67
N VAL A 86 1.14 4.55 15.99
CA VAL A 86 -0.07 4.26 16.78
C VAL A 86 -0.78 5.57 17.09
N THR A 87 -1.60 6.01 16.12
CA THR A 87 -2.43 7.22 16.20
C THR A 87 -3.88 6.91 15.84
N GLU A 88 -4.82 7.71 16.35
CA GLU A 88 -6.26 7.57 16.04
C GLU A 88 -6.57 7.84 14.56
N GLN A 89 -5.80 8.75 13.94
CA GLN A 89 -6.00 9.15 12.56
C GLN A 89 -4.99 8.45 11.66
N PRO A 90 -5.44 7.83 10.55
CA PRO A 90 -4.53 7.27 9.55
C PRO A 90 -3.77 8.42 8.87
N ARG A 91 -2.46 8.23 8.67
CA ARG A 91 -1.63 9.23 7.97
C ARG A 91 -1.94 9.21 6.48
N ILE A 92 -2.74 10.15 6.02
CA ILE A 92 -3.02 10.35 4.58
C ILE A 92 -1.86 11.14 3.98
N VAL A 93 -1.11 10.50 3.06
CA VAL A 93 -0.01 11.14 2.34
C VAL A 93 -0.38 11.35 0.88
N ARG A 94 -0.09 12.53 0.33
CA ARG A 94 -0.23 12.80 -1.11
C ARG A 94 1.06 12.40 -1.81
N ILE A 95 1.00 11.36 -2.64
CA ILE A 95 2.13 10.95 -3.48
C ILE A 95 2.11 11.82 -4.74
N PRO A 96 3.08 12.74 -4.95
CA PRO A 96 3.11 13.55 -6.16
C PRO A 96 3.42 12.69 -7.37
N SER A 97 2.74 12.93 -8.49
CA SER A 97 3.06 12.27 -9.75
C SER A 97 4.42 12.77 -10.26
N PRO A 98 5.36 11.88 -10.63
CA PRO A 98 6.63 12.29 -11.21
C PRO A 98 6.37 12.98 -12.56
N ARG A 99 6.70 14.27 -12.65
CA ARG A 99 6.69 15.00 -13.91
C ARG A 99 8.03 14.76 -14.61
N ARG A 100 8.01 14.11 -15.78
CA ARG A 100 9.20 14.08 -16.65
C ARG A 100 9.48 15.51 -17.11
N VAL A 101 10.64 16.04 -16.72
CA VAL A 101 11.22 17.25 -17.29
C VAL A 101 12.00 16.79 -18.52
N GLN A 102 11.59 17.25 -19.70
CA GLN A 102 12.28 17.08 -20.98
C GLN A 102 12.92 18.41 -21.35
#